data_AF-A0A183KY23-F1
#
_entry.id   AF-A0A183KY23-F1
#
_cell.length_a   1.000
_cell.length_b   1.000
_cell.length_c   1.000
_cell.angle_alpha   90.00
_cell.angle_beta   90.00
_cell.angle_gamma   90.00
#
_symmetry.space_group_name_H-M   'P 1'
#
loop_
_entity.id
_entity.type
_entity.pdbx_description
1 polymer ?
#
loop_
_entity_poly.entity_id
_entity_poly.type
_entity_poly.pdbx_seq_one_letter_code
_entity_poly.pdbx_strand_id
1 'polypeptide(L)'
;MALEVEAVEVAASGPKSAAALEADATHNGLNYIGLDDGNIGCIVNGAGLAMATMDLIHYHHGKPANFLDLGGSVTMSQVEKAFHILARDSRIDCILVNIFGGIVNCKIIAEGLISALKNGIVNIPVVVRLQGNNAVEAQSLISNSDLELIAVNSLEEAASLAVWKAACIRGNSLTCDSVA
;
A
#
# COMPACT_ATOMS: atom_id res chain seq x y z
N MET A 1 -21.40 21.04 10.24
CA MET A 1 -22.07 19.79 10.68
C MET A 1 -21.24 18.55 10.40
N ALA A 2 -21.11 18.01 9.18
CA ALA A 2 -20.30 16.79 8.94
C ALA A 2 -18.79 17.00 9.27
N LEU A 3 -18.21 18.10 8.79
CA LEU A 3 -16.80 18.47 9.06
C LEU A 3 -16.51 18.76 10.55
N GLU A 4 -17.51 19.20 11.31
CA GLU A 4 -17.36 19.45 12.75
C GLU A 4 -17.40 18.14 13.55
N VAL A 5 -18.16 17.14 13.09
CA VAL A 5 -18.24 15.82 13.73
C VAL A 5 -16.92 15.06 13.52
N GLU A 6 -16.37 15.06 12.31
CA GLU A 6 -15.05 14.48 12.00
C GLU A 6 -13.93 15.12 12.85
N ALA A 7 -13.89 16.45 12.95
CA ALA A 7 -12.87 17.14 13.72
C ALA A 7 -12.90 16.78 15.22
N VAL A 8 -14.10 16.57 15.78
CA VAL A 8 -14.28 16.16 17.18
C VAL A 8 -13.83 14.71 17.40
N GLU A 9 -14.12 13.82 16.47
CA GLU A 9 -13.75 12.39 16.54
C GLU A 9 -12.24 12.17 16.38
N VAL A 10 -11.60 12.91 15.48
CA VAL A 10 -10.15 12.94 15.30
C VAL A 10 -9.44 13.51 16.54
N ALA A 11 -9.98 14.59 17.12
CA ALA A 11 -9.42 15.17 18.34
C ALA A 11 -9.50 14.22 19.55
N ALA A 12 -10.55 13.40 19.63
CA ALA A 12 -10.73 12.43 20.71
C ALA A 12 -9.86 11.16 20.57
N SER A 13 -9.58 10.74 19.33
CA SER A 13 -8.86 9.49 19.03
C SER A 13 -7.35 9.67 18.78
N GLY A 14 -6.90 10.91 18.55
CA GLY A 14 -5.50 11.28 18.37
C GLY A 14 -5.04 11.29 16.90
N PRO A 15 -3.94 11.98 16.56
CA PRO A 15 -3.54 12.30 15.18
C PRO A 15 -3.08 11.12 14.32
N LYS A 16 -2.97 9.93 14.91
CA LYS A 16 -2.59 8.67 14.25
C LYS A 16 -3.70 7.61 14.30
N SER A 17 -4.89 7.98 14.76
CA SER A 17 -6.03 7.06 14.77
C SER A 17 -6.51 6.74 13.36
N ALA A 18 -7.26 5.63 13.20
CA ALA A 18 -7.90 5.30 11.94
C ALA A 18 -8.77 6.46 11.42
N ALA A 19 -9.57 7.09 12.30
CA ALA A 19 -10.39 8.26 11.96
C ALA A 19 -9.55 9.45 11.45
N ALA A 20 -8.38 9.71 12.04
CA ALA A 20 -7.49 10.78 11.59
C ALA A 20 -6.90 10.50 10.20
N LEU A 21 -6.58 9.23 9.92
CA LEU A 21 -6.08 8.81 8.61
C LEU A 21 -7.18 8.83 7.55
N GLU A 22 -8.40 8.42 7.90
CA GLU A 22 -9.60 8.51 7.05
C GLU A 22 -9.96 9.96 6.68
N ALA A 23 -9.94 10.87 7.65
CA ALA A 23 -10.21 12.29 7.41
C ALA A 23 -9.17 12.92 6.48
N ASP A 24 -7.88 12.60 6.66
CA ASP A 24 -6.79 13.09 5.81
C ASP A 24 -6.85 12.49 4.40
N ALA A 25 -7.16 11.20 4.29
CA ALA A 25 -7.39 10.53 3.01
C ALA A 25 -8.55 11.20 2.23
N THR A 26 -9.67 11.47 2.92
CA THR A 26 -10.84 12.13 2.34
C THR A 26 -10.50 13.53 1.84
N HIS A 27 -9.76 14.33 2.63
CA HIS A 27 -9.26 15.65 2.20
C HIS A 27 -8.35 15.57 0.97
N ASN A 28 -7.67 14.44 0.78
CA ASN A 28 -6.80 14.20 -0.36
C ASN A 28 -7.49 13.51 -1.54
N GLY A 29 -8.81 13.29 -1.47
CA GLY A 29 -9.59 12.63 -2.52
C GLY A 29 -9.28 11.14 -2.66
N LEU A 30 -8.94 10.48 -1.54
CA LEU A 30 -8.63 9.06 -1.46
C LEU A 30 -9.74 8.32 -0.71
N ASN A 31 -10.12 7.14 -1.21
CA ASN A 31 -11.11 6.29 -0.55
C ASN A 31 -10.39 5.33 0.41
N TYR A 32 -10.18 5.76 1.66
CA TYR A 32 -9.49 4.99 2.69
C TYR A 32 -10.47 4.54 3.78
N ILE A 33 -10.31 3.31 4.26
CA ILE A 33 -10.98 2.80 5.46
C ILE A 33 -9.95 2.02 6.27
N GLY A 34 -9.77 2.37 7.54
CA GLY A 34 -8.89 1.66 8.46
C GLY A 34 -9.52 0.36 8.96
N LEU A 35 -8.71 -0.69 9.12
CA LEU A 35 -9.12 -1.96 9.73
C LEU A 35 -8.38 -2.13 11.06
N ASP A 36 -9.07 -2.59 12.11
CA ASP A 36 -8.60 -2.47 13.50
C ASP A 36 -7.38 -3.33 13.86
N ASP A 37 -7.14 -4.46 13.18
CA ASP A 37 -6.11 -5.46 13.56
C ASP A 37 -5.22 -5.90 12.39
N GLY A 38 -4.99 -5.02 11.41
CA GLY A 38 -4.13 -5.32 10.26
C GLY A 38 -2.74 -4.72 10.33
N ASN A 39 -1.83 -5.32 9.56
CA ASN A 39 -0.42 -4.91 9.50
C ASN A 39 0.16 -4.88 8.07
N ILE A 40 -0.67 -5.17 7.07
CA ILE A 40 -0.29 -5.07 5.66
C ILE A 40 -1.09 -3.94 5.03
N GLY A 41 -0.41 -2.87 4.67
CA GLY A 41 -1.03 -1.71 4.03
C GLY A 41 -1.33 -2.02 2.56
N CYS A 42 -2.52 -1.67 2.07
CA CYS A 42 -2.91 -1.89 0.68
C CYS A 42 -3.01 -0.54 -0.04
N ILE A 43 -2.49 -0.44 -1.27
CA ILE A 43 -2.73 0.66 -2.18
C ILE A 43 -3.17 0.08 -3.53
N VAL A 44 -4.41 0.35 -3.93
CA VAL A 44 -5.01 -0.30 -5.09
C VAL A 44 -5.79 0.70 -5.94
N ASN A 45 -5.96 0.42 -7.24
CA ASN A 45 -6.85 1.19 -8.10
C ASN A 45 -8.07 0.35 -8.53
N GLY A 46 -9.24 0.80 -8.09
CA GLY A 46 -10.54 0.16 -8.25
C GLY A 46 -10.97 -0.62 -7.00
N ALA A 47 -12.15 -0.28 -6.47
CA ALA A 47 -12.72 -0.91 -5.27
C ALA A 47 -12.81 -2.45 -5.32
N GLY A 48 -13.19 -3.02 -6.47
CA GLY A 48 -13.25 -4.48 -6.63
C GLY A 48 -11.88 -5.15 -6.54
N LEU A 49 -10.85 -4.51 -7.11
CA LEU A 49 -9.47 -4.99 -7.01
C LEU A 49 -8.94 -4.82 -5.58
N ALA A 50 -9.32 -3.74 -4.89
CA ALA A 50 -8.94 -3.51 -3.50
C ALA A 50 -9.50 -4.60 -2.57
N MET A 51 -10.79 -4.94 -2.71
CA MET A 51 -11.41 -6.05 -1.96
C MET A 51 -10.73 -7.38 -2.28
N ALA A 52 -10.54 -7.73 -3.56
CA ALA A 52 -9.88 -8.97 -3.94
C ALA A 52 -8.42 -9.08 -3.42
N THR A 53 -7.73 -7.94 -3.34
CA THR A 53 -6.38 -7.87 -2.78
C THR A 53 -6.37 -8.18 -1.28
N MET A 54 -7.29 -7.58 -0.53
CA MET A 54 -7.46 -7.88 0.90
C MET A 54 -7.86 -9.33 1.14
N ASP A 55 -8.77 -9.87 0.31
CA ASP A 55 -9.20 -11.26 0.40
C ASP A 55 -8.03 -12.23 0.18
N LEU A 56 -7.14 -11.96 -0.77
CA LEU A 56 -5.95 -12.78 -1.00
C LEU A 56 -4.92 -12.67 0.12
N ILE A 57 -4.72 -11.46 0.67
CA ILE A 57 -3.89 -11.30 1.88
C ILE A 57 -4.45 -12.15 3.02
N HIS A 58 -5.77 -12.12 3.23
CA HIS A 58 -6.43 -12.92 4.26
C HIS A 58 -6.35 -14.42 3.98
N TYR A 59 -6.51 -14.83 2.73
CA TYR A 59 -6.36 -16.22 2.27
C TYR A 59 -4.97 -16.77 2.60
N HIS A 60 -3.93 -15.96 2.47
CA HIS A 60 -2.55 -16.30 2.88
C HIS A 60 -2.28 -16.06 4.38
N HIS A 61 -3.32 -15.93 5.20
CA HIS A 61 -3.25 -15.73 6.66
C HIS A 61 -2.62 -14.39 7.11
N GLY A 62 -2.53 -13.42 6.21
CA GLY A 62 -2.21 -12.04 6.54
C GLY A 62 -3.39 -11.25 7.07
N LYS A 63 -3.11 -10.04 7.56
CA LYS A 63 -4.15 -9.11 8.03
C LYS A 63 -4.02 -7.77 7.30
N PRO A 64 -4.93 -7.44 6.36
CA PRO A 64 -4.92 -6.13 5.72
C PRO A 64 -5.20 -5.03 6.74
N ALA A 65 -4.38 -3.98 6.75
CA ALA A 65 -4.49 -2.84 7.67
C ALA A 65 -5.52 -1.81 7.24
N ASN A 66 -5.84 -1.80 5.94
CA ASN A 66 -6.74 -0.83 5.36
C ASN A 66 -7.34 -1.32 4.04
N PHE A 67 -8.49 -0.76 3.71
CA PHE A 67 -8.94 -0.59 2.33
C PHE A 67 -8.44 0.76 1.83
N LEU A 68 -7.89 0.82 0.61
CA LEU A 68 -7.55 2.09 -0.05
C LEU A 68 -7.65 1.96 -1.56
N ASP A 69 -8.61 2.70 -2.12
CA ASP A 69 -8.85 2.82 -3.55
C ASP A 69 -8.46 4.21 -4.07
N LEU A 70 -7.57 4.25 -5.06
CA LEU A 70 -7.12 5.46 -5.76
C LEU A 70 -8.04 5.87 -6.93
N GLY A 71 -9.01 5.04 -7.29
CA GLY A 71 -9.88 5.21 -8.45
C GLY A 71 -9.22 4.85 -9.79
N GLY A 72 -9.94 5.00 -10.90
CA GLY A 72 -9.49 4.56 -12.23
C GLY A 72 -8.39 5.41 -12.88
N SER A 73 -8.24 6.66 -12.47
CA SER A 73 -7.30 7.64 -13.03
C SER A 73 -6.23 8.01 -12.03
N VAL A 74 -5.35 7.05 -11.73
CA VAL A 74 -4.30 7.20 -10.72
C VAL A 74 -3.23 8.18 -11.21
N THR A 75 -2.87 9.12 -10.33
CA THR A 75 -1.75 10.04 -10.52
C THR A 75 -0.61 9.72 -9.54
N MET A 76 0.61 10.16 -9.87
CA MET A 76 1.78 10.02 -8.99
C MET A 76 1.54 10.66 -7.62
N SER A 77 0.94 11.86 -7.59
CA SER A 77 0.65 12.57 -6.33
C SER A 77 -0.33 11.81 -5.43
N GLN A 78 -1.34 11.11 -6.00
CA GLN A 78 -2.24 10.28 -5.21
C GLN A 78 -1.51 9.09 -4.59
N VAL A 79 -0.58 8.46 -5.31
CA VAL A 79 0.25 7.38 -4.77
C VAL A 79 1.14 7.89 -3.64
N GLU A 80 1.80 9.04 -3.82
CA GLU A 80 2.63 9.64 -2.76
C GLU A 80 1.82 9.96 -1.49
N LYS A 81 0.63 10.56 -1.64
CA LYS A 81 -0.27 10.84 -0.51
C LYS A 81 -0.73 9.57 0.19
N ALA A 82 -1.10 8.55 -0.57
CA ALA A 82 -1.43 7.22 -0.03
C ALA A 82 -0.26 6.65 0.79
N PHE A 83 0.95 6.72 0.25
CA PHE A 83 2.17 6.32 0.95
C PHE A 83 2.36 7.08 2.26
N HIS A 84 2.21 8.41 2.26
CA HIS A 84 2.32 9.22 3.47
C HIS A 84 1.28 8.86 4.55
N ILE A 85 0.05 8.56 4.14
CA ILE A 85 -1.00 8.12 5.06
C ILE A 85 -0.63 6.79 5.69
N LEU A 86 -0.23 5.80 4.88
CA LEU A 86 0.17 4.48 5.38
C LEU A 86 1.44 4.53 6.24
N ALA A 87 2.42 5.37 5.90
CA ALA A 87 3.65 5.54 6.66
C ALA A 87 3.43 6.09 8.09
N ARG A 88 2.30 6.76 8.32
CA ARG A 88 1.93 7.28 9.66
C ARG A 88 1.29 6.20 10.54
N ASP A 89 0.79 5.13 9.93
CA ASP A 89 0.22 4.00 10.65
C ASP A 89 1.34 3.06 11.11
N SER A 90 1.70 3.16 12.40
CA SER A 90 2.77 2.35 13.00
C SER A 90 2.46 0.86 13.09
N ARG A 91 1.24 0.43 12.73
CA ARG A 91 0.88 -1.00 12.69
C ARG A 91 1.37 -1.68 11.41
N ILE A 92 1.64 -0.91 10.36
CA ILE A 92 1.97 -1.45 9.05
C ILE A 92 3.44 -1.88 9.01
N ASP A 93 3.68 -3.15 8.72
CA ASP A 93 5.03 -3.73 8.56
C ASP A 93 5.40 -3.96 7.09
N CYS A 94 4.43 -3.96 6.19
CA CYS A 94 4.64 -4.12 4.75
C CYS A 94 3.54 -3.39 3.98
N ILE A 95 3.86 -2.79 2.83
CA ILE A 95 2.88 -2.22 1.91
C ILE A 95 2.78 -3.09 0.66
N LEU A 96 1.57 -3.41 0.24
CA LEU A 96 1.26 -4.02 -1.05
C LEU A 96 0.61 -2.98 -1.97
N VAL A 97 1.31 -2.65 -3.05
CA VAL A 97 0.82 -1.78 -4.12
C VAL A 97 0.37 -2.66 -5.28
N ASN A 98 -0.93 -2.68 -5.58
CA ASN A 98 -1.48 -3.46 -6.69
C ASN A 98 -2.20 -2.53 -7.66
N ILE A 99 -1.55 -2.23 -8.79
CA ILE A 99 -2.08 -1.31 -9.79
C ILE A 99 -2.24 -2.01 -11.13
N PHE A 100 -3.45 -1.91 -11.70
CA PHE A 100 -3.72 -2.30 -13.08
C PHE A 100 -3.77 -1.05 -13.97
N GLY A 101 -2.72 -0.87 -14.76
CA GLY A 101 -2.54 0.19 -15.73
C GLY A 101 -3.35 -0.04 -17.00
N GLY A 102 -4.61 0.43 -17.02
CA GLY A 102 -5.34 0.65 -18.27
C GLY A 102 -4.86 1.96 -18.91
N ILE A 103 -5.50 3.06 -18.51
CA ILE A 103 -5.10 4.42 -18.91
C ILE A 103 -3.88 4.89 -18.11
N VAL A 104 -3.69 4.36 -16.90
CA VAL A 104 -2.55 4.68 -16.03
C VAL A 104 -1.28 4.06 -16.59
N ASN A 105 -0.21 4.86 -16.67
CA ASN A 105 1.11 4.40 -17.09
C ASN A 105 1.89 3.86 -15.88
N CYS A 106 2.10 2.55 -15.82
CA CYS A 106 2.79 1.89 -14.71
C CYS A 106 4.23 2.38 -14.50
N LYS A 107 4.90 2.86 -15.56
CA LYS A 107 6.24 3.45 -15.46
C LYS A 107 6.25 4.66 -14.51
N ILE A 108 5.30 5.58 -14.70
CA ILE A 108 5.16 6.79 -13.87
C ILE A 108 4.90 6.42 -12.41
N ILE A 109 4.11 5.36 -12.19
CA ILE A 109 3.86 4.84 -10.84
C ILE A 109 5.15 4.31 -10.22
N ALA A 110 5.91 3.47 -10.93
CA ALA A 110 7.18 2.95 -10.45
C ALA A 110 8.21 4.05 -10.14
N GLU A 111 8.33 5.07 -11.00
CA GLU A 111 9.20 6.23 -10.75
C GLU A 111 8.80 6.96 -9.46
N GLY A 112 7.49 7.14 -9.22
CA GLY A 112 6.98 7.74 -8.00
C GLY A 112 7.27 6.91 -6.75
N LEU A 113 7.10 5.59 -6.82
CA LEU A 113 7.45 4.68 -5.72
C LEU A 113 8.94 4.76 -5.37
N ILE A 114 9.81 4.66 -6.37
CA ILE A 114 11.27 4.74 -6.20
C ILE A 114 11.66 6.08 -5.57
N SER A 115 11.07 7.19 -6.04
CA SER A 115 11.30 8.53 -5.49
C SER A 115 10.91 8.61 -4.01
N ALA A 116 9.72 8.09 -3.65
CA ALA A 116 9.23 8.13 -2.28
C ALA A 116 10.13 7.37 -1.29
N LEU A 117 10.60 6.18 -1.70
CA LEU A 117 11.53 5.37 -0.92
C LEU A 117 12.91 6.02 -0.78
N LYS A 118 13.47 6.59 -1.86
CA LYS A 118 14.78 7.29 -1.82
C LYS A 118 14.78 8.51 -0.89
N ASN A 119 13.64 9.19 -0.79
CA ASN A 119 13.48 10.35 0.08
C ASN A 119 13.25 9.97 1.56
N GLY A 120 13.25 8.69 1.90
CA GLY A 120 13.09 8.22 3.28
C GLY A 120 11.69 8.42 3.83
N ILE A 121 10.67 8.54 2.96
CA ILE A 121 9.28 8.68 3.38
C ILE A 121 8.78 7.40 4.05
N VAL A 122 9.31 6.25 3.62
CA VAL A 122 8.91 4.90 4.06
C VAL A 122 10.14 4.02 4.26
N ASN A 123 10.22 3.36 5.42
CA ASN A 123 11.30 2.45 5.81
C ASN A 123 10.81 1.00 6.03
N ILE A 124 9.67 0.65 5.44
CA ILE A 124 9.10 -0.70 5.48
C ILE A 124 9.11 -1.31 4.08
N PRO A 125 9.21 -2.65 3.95
CA PRO A 125 9.22 -3.32 2.66
C PRO A 125 7.96 -3.01 1.86
N VAL A 126 8.16 -2.83 0.55
CA VAL A 126 7.07 -2.58 -0.39
C VAL A 126 7.05 -3.67 -1.44
N VAL A 127 5.94 -4.41 -1.50
CA VAL A 127 5.65 -5.36 -2.59
C VAL A 127 4.77 -4.67 -3.61
N VAL A 128 5.13 -4.78 -4.88
CA VAL A 128 4.44 -4.11 -5.97
C VAL A 128 4.01 -5.12 -7.02
N ARG A 129 2.77 -5.03 -7.45
CA ARG A 129 2.28 -5.70 -8.65
C ARG A 129 1.71 -4.65 -9.59
N LEU A 130 2.43 -4.40 -10.68
CA LEU A 130 2.02 -3.53 -11.77
C LEU A 130 1.68 -4.38 -12.99
N GLN A 131 0.48 -4.21 -13.52
CA GLN A 131 0.03 -4.89 -14.75
C GLN A 131 -0.52 -3.88 -15.76
N GLY A 132 -0.49 -4.24 -17.04
CA GLY A 132 -0.99 -3.39 -18.12
C GLY A 132 0.05 -2.44 -18.71
N ASN A 133 -0.34 -1.19 -19.01
CA ASN A 133 0.43 -0.23 -19.79
C ASN A 133 1.81 0.07 -19.17
N ASN A 134 2.89 -0.22 -19.92
CA ASN A 134 4.29 -0.10 -19.53
C ASN A 134 4.69 -0.86 -18.24
N ALA A 135 3.96 -1.92 -17.89
CA ALA A 135 4.28 -2.73 -16.70
C ALA A 135 5.68 -3.37 -16.76
N VAL A 136 6.11 -3.84 -17.94
CA VAL A 136 7.44 -4.46 -18.14
C VAL A 136 8.57 -3.46 -17.86
N GLU A 137 8.43 -2.24 -18.37
CA GLU A 137 9.40 -1.16 -18.12
C GLU A 137 9.40 -0.77 -16.64
N ALA A 138 8.22 -0.67 -16.03
CA ALA A 138 8.07 -0.36 -14.60
C ALA A 138 8.75 -1.41 -13.71
N GLN A 139 8.59 -2.70 -14.02
CA GLN A 139 9.29 -3.78 -13.31
C GLN A 139 10.81 -3.67 -13.47
N SER A 140 11.27 -3.36 -14.69
CA SER A 140 12.69 -3.19 -14.96
C SER A 140 13.28 -2.01 -14.16
N LEU A 141 12.53 -0.91 -14.01
CA LEU A 141 12.93 0.21 -13.17
C LEU A 141 13.03 -0.18 -11.69
N ILE A 142 12.06 -0.93 -11.18
CA ILE A 142 12.04 -1.37 -9.78
C ILE A 142 13.21 -2.29 -9.48
N SER A 143 13.46 -3.30 -10.33
CA SER A 143 14.54 -4.27 -10.14
C SER A 143 15.94 -3.64 -10.16
N ASN A 144 16.11 -2.49 -10.81
CA ASN A 144 17.38 -1.75 -10.90
C ASN A 144 17.53 -0.65 -9.83
N SER A 145 16.60 -0.55 -8.87
CA SER A 145 16.55 0.60 -7.95
C SER A 145 17.44 0.49 -6.71
N ASP A 146 17.95 -0.72 -6.39
CA ASP A 146 18.66 -1.05 -5.14
C ASP A 146 17.87 -0.71 -3.85
N LEU A 147 16.53 -0.63 -3.94
CA LEU A 147 15.64 -0.35 -2.83
C LEU A 147 14.94 -1.62 -2.33
N GLU A 148 14.37 -1.58 -1.11
CA GLU A 148 13.50 -2.63 -0.58
C GLU A 148 12.08 -2.56 -1.20
N LEU A 149 12.06 -2.63 -2.54
CA LEU A 149 10.90 -2.51 -3.42
C LEU A 149 10.88 -3.72 -4.35
N ILE A 150 9.94 -4.64 -4.16
CA ILE A 150 9.92 -5.92 -4.86
C ILE A 150 8.75 -5.95 -5.84
N ALA A 151 9.05 -6.05 -7.13
CA ALA A 151 8.03 -6.18 -8.17
C ALA A 151 7.76 -7.65 -8.52
N VAL A 152 6.49 -8.07 -8.49
CA VAL A 152 6.04 -9.41 -8.88
C VAL A 152 4.89 -9.33 -9.89
N ASN A 153 4.65 -10.43 -10.59
CA ASN A 153 3.73 -10.46 -11.73
C ASN A 153 2.29 -10.83 -11.34
N SER A 154 2.14 -11.81 -10.45
CA SER A 154 0.82 -12.33 -10.07
C SER A 154 0.31 -11.69 -8.77
N LEU A 155 -1.00 -11.61 -8.63
CA LEU A 155 -1.62 -11.06 -7.42
C LEU A 155 -1.45 -12.01 -6.23
N GLU A 156 -1.51 -13.31 -6.47
CA GLU A 156 -1.31 -14.35 -5.45
C GLU A 156 0.12 -14.29 -4.88
N GLU A 157 1.13 -14.21 -5.75
CA GLU A 157 2.53 -14.02 -5.34
C GLU A 157 2.72 -12.71 -4.57
N ALA A 158 2.11 -11.61 -5.02
CA ALA A 158 2.19 -10.33 -4.32
C ALA A 158 1.62 -10.42 -2.90
N ALA A 159 0.44 -11.02 -2.76
CA ALA A 159 -0.21 -11.18 -1.46
C ALA A 159 0.63 -12.08 -0.55
N SER A 160 1.02 -13.27 -1.01
CA SER A 160 1.85 -14.20 -0.25
C SER A 160 3.18 -13.57 0.20
N LEU A 161 3.86 -12.87 -0.71
CA LEU A 161 5.12 -12.19 -0.40
C LEU A 161 4.95 -11.04 0.60
N ALA A 162 3.87 -10.26 0.50
CA ALA A 162 3.60 -9.18 1.45
C ALA A 162 3.33 -9.74 2.87
N VAL A 163 2.60 -10.85 2.97
CA VAL A 163 2.40 -11.56 4.24
C VAL A 163 3.73 -12.03 4.82
N TRP A 164 4.56 -12.67 4.00
CA TRP A 164 5.86 -13.16 4.42
C TRP A 164 6.78 -12.02 4.88
N LYS A 165 6.85 -10.91 4.14
CA LYS A 165 7.63 -9.73 4.51
C LYS A 165 7.17 -9.11 5.83
N ALA A 166 5.87 -8.94 6.01
CA ALA A 166 5.32 -8.42 7.27
C ALA A 166 5.66 -9.33 8.46
N ALA A 167 5.61 -10.66 8.29
CA ALA A 167 5.99 -11.61 9.33
C ALA A 167 7.48 -11.56 9.69
N CYS A 168 8.36 -11.37 8.69
CA CYS A 168 9.80 -11.23 8.91
C CYS A 168 10.15 -10.01 9.77
N ILE A 169 9.51 -8.86 9.54
CA ILE A 169 9.73 -7.64 10.33
C ILE A 169 9.36 -7.84 11.81
N ARG A 170 8.32 -8.62 12.12
CA ARG A 170 7.86 -8.85 13.51
C ARG A 170 8.62 -9.95 14.27
N GLY A 171 9.61 -10.60 13.66
CA GLY A 171 10.55 -11.47 14.39
C GLY A 171 10.22 -12.95 14.44
N ASN A 172 9.63 -13.54 13.39
CA ASN A 172 9.62 -15.00 13.24
C ASN A 172 10.81 -15.47 12.39
N SER A 173 11.99 -15.55 13.02
CA SER A 173 13.31 -15.72 12.34
C SER A 173 13.53 -17.07 11.65
N LEU A 174 12.53 -17.95 11.56
CA LEU A 174 12.66 -19.29 10.95
C LEU A 174 12.15 -19.36 9.50
N THR A 175 11.45 -18.33 8.99
CA THR A 175 10.86 -18.34 7.64
C THR A 175 11.57 -17.42 6.64
N CYS A 176 12.47 -16.56 7.09
CA CYS A 176 13.06 -15.52 6.25
C CYS A 176 14.19 -16.02 5.33
N ASP A 177 14.67 -17.25 5.52
CA ASP A 177 15.77 -17.85 4.76
C ASP A 177 15.32 -18.76 3.59
N SER A 178 14.01 -18.96 3.37
CA SER A 178 13.52 -20.03 2.47
C SER A 178 12.75 -19.57 1.23
N VAL A 179 12.81 -18.30 0.83
CA VAL A 179 12.31 -17.87 -0.48
C VAL A 179 13.30 -16.85 -1.08
N ALA A 180 14.39 -17.38 -1.62
CA ALA A 180 15.28 -16.71 -2.57
C ALA A 180 15.30 -17.53 -3.86
#